data_AF-A0A430A1A6-F1
#
_entry.id   AF-A0A430A1A6-F1
#
_cell.length_a   1.000
_cell.length_b   1.000
_cell.length_c   1.000
_cell.angle_alpha   90.00
_cell.angle_beta   90.00
_cell.angle_gamma   90.00
#
_symmetry.space_group_name_H-M   'P 1'
#
loop_
_entity.id
_entity.type
_entity.pdbx_description
1 polymer ?
#
loop_
_entity_poly.entity_id
_entity_poly.type
_entity_poly.pdbx_seq_one_letter_code
_entity_poly.pdbx_strand_id
1 'polypeptide(L)' 'MAKKRIIIHVSLVLLAILALIILFLIGVFAGFVVLGKGSSADAFNTTNWQQVLNILK' A
#
# COMPACT_ATOMS: atom_id res chain seq x y z
N MET A 1 -19.90 -26.73 11.92
CA MET A 1 -18.61 -26.18 12.42
C MET A 1 -17.68 -25.62 11.34
N ALA A 2 -17.80 -25.98 10.05
CA ALA A 2 -16.89 -25.49 8.99
C ALA A 2 -17.05 -23.99 8.63
N LYS A 3 -18.28 -23.46 8.60
CA LYS A 3 -18.57 -22.06 8.20
C LYS A 3 -17.86 -21.02 9.08
N LYS A 4 -17.78 -21.27 10.40
CA LYS A 4 -17.11 -20.36 11.36
C LYS A 4 -15.60 -20.25 11.10
N ARG A 5 -14.95 -21.34 10.69
CA ARG A 5 -13.51 -21.34 10.35
C ARG A 5 -13.22 -20.56 9.08
N ILE A 6 -14.06 -20.69 8.05
CA ILE A 6 -13.89 -19.99 6.77
C ILE A 6 -13.97 -18.47 6.97
N ILE A 7 -14.93 -17.98 7.76
CA ILE A 7 -15.10 -16.54 8.04
C ILE A 7 -13.86 -15.95 8.73
N ILE A 8 -13.29 -16.68 9.69
CA ILE A 8 -12.07 -16.23 10.40
C ILE A 8 -10.87 -16.16 9.44
N HIS A 9 -10.69 -17.16 8.58
CA HIS A 9 -9.56 -17.17 7.63
C HIS A 9 -9.71 -16.07 6.59
N VAL A 10 -10.90 -15.89 6.04
CA VAL A 10 -11.18 -14.80 5.08
C VAL A 10 -10.95 -13.44 5.73
N SER A 11 -11.39 -13.25 6.97
CA SER A 11 -11.15 -12.02 7.73
C SER A 11 -9.66 -11.76 7.98
N LEU A 12 -8.89 -12.77 8.36
CA LEU A 12 -7.44 -12.65 8.56
C LEU A 12 -6.70 -12.33 7.25
N VAL A 13 -7.11 -12.95 6.14
CA VAL A 13 -6.54 -12.67 4.81
C VAL A 13 -6.83 -11.24 4.40
N LEU A 14 -8.06 -10.77 4.57
CA LEU A 14 -8.43 -9.37 4.33
C LEU A 14 -7.59 -8.42 5.17
N LEU A 15 -7.38 -8.73 6.46
CA LEU A 15 -6.59 -7.93 7.37
C LEU A 15 -5.10 -7.89 6.96
N ALA A 16 -4.56 -9.03 6.52
CA ALA A 16 -3.19 -9.12 5.99
C ALA A 16 -3.03 -8.30 4.70
N ILE A 17 -3.98 -8.39 3.76
CA ILE A 17 -3.99 -7.57 2.54
C ILE A 17 -4.00 -6.08 2.91
N LEU A 18 -4.85 -5.70 3.86
CA LEU A 18 -4.97 -4.31 4.31
C LEU A 18 -3.66 -3.81 4.95
N ALA A 19 -3.00 -4.65 5.75
CA ALA A 19 -1.68 -4.35 6.31
C ALA A 19 -0.61 -4.18 5.22
N LEU A 20 -0.61 -5.03 4.19
CA LEU A 20 0.31 -4.92 3.05
C LEU A 20 0.11 -3.61 2.26
N ILE A 21 -1.15 -3.21 2.04
CA ILE A 21 -1.47 -1.93 1.38
C ILE A 21 -0.93 -0.75 2.21
N ILE A 22 -1.12 -0.78 3.53
CA ILE A 22 -0.60 0.28 4.41
C ILE A 22 0.93 0.33 4.35
N LEU A 23 1.60 -0.82 4.47
CA LEU A 23 3.05 -0.91 4.36
C LEU A 23 3.57 -0.38 3.01
N PHE A 24 2.86 -0.70 1.93
CA PHE A 24 3.19 -0.19 0.60
C PHE A 24 3.07 1.33 0.53
N LEU A 25 1.97 1.92 1.03
CA LEU A 25 1.78 3.37 1.08
C LEU A 25 2.85 4.07 1.93
N ILE A 26 3.22 3.47 3.07
CA ILE A 26 4.32 3.97 3.91
C ILE A 26 5.64 3.93 3.14
N GLY A 27 5.91 2.86 2.40
CA GLY A 27 7.10 2.72 1.56
C GLY A 27 7.17 3.79 0.47
N VAL A 28 6.06 4.03 -0.24
CA VAL A 28 5.96 5.11 -1.23
C VAL A 28 6.19 6.47 -0.58
N PHE A 29 5.52 6.73 0.55
CA PHE A 29 5.68 7.99 1.29
C PHE A 29 7.13 8.21 1.75
N ALA A 30 7.75 7.19 2.35
CA ALA A 30 9.15 7.25 2.75
C ALA A 30 10.08 7.45 1.55
N GLY A 31 9.82 6.79 0.42
CA GLY A 31 10.58 6.98 -0.81
C GLY A 31 10.54 8.43 -1.32
N PHE A 32 9.36 9.06 -1.36
CA PHE A 32 9.21 10.43 -1.84
C PHE A 32 9.71 11.48 -0.85
N VAL A 33 9.35 11.35 0.44
CA VAL A 33 9.62 12.38 1.46
C VAL A 33 11.01 12.22 2.05
N VAL A 34 11.40 11.00 2.43
CA VAL A 34 12.68 10.75 3.13
C VAL A 34 13.83 10.67 2.13
N LEU A 35 13.67 9.92 1.04
CA LEU A 35 14.73 9.74 0.04
C LEU A 35 14.69 10.81 -1.06
N GLY A 36 13.50 11.14 -1.57
CA GLY A 36 13.32 12.07 -2.68
C GLY A 36 13.40 13.56 -2.30
N LYS A 37 13.41 13.88 -1.00
CA LYS A 37 13.30 15.27 -0.47
C LYS A 37 12.08 16.04 -1.01
N GLY A 38 11.07 15.32 -1.51
CA GLY A 38 9.83 15.90 -2.02
C GLY A 38 8.89 16.31 -0.89
N SER A 39 7.85 17.07 -1.23
CA SER A 39 6.79 17.39 -0.26
C SER A 39 5.99 16.12 0.08
N SER A 40 5.48 16.04 1.31
CA SER A 40 4.53 14.99 1.70
C SER A 40 3.27 14.96 0.82
N ALA A 41 2.92 16.09 0.20
CA ALA A 41 1.83 16.17 -0.78
C ALA A 41 2.18 15.50 -2.12
N ASP A 42 3.47 15.46 -2.49
CA ASP A 42 3.92 14.88 -3.75
C ASP A 42 3.85 13.34 -3.73
N ALA A 43 3.92 12.72 -2.56
CA ALA A 43 3.74 11.28 -2.38
C ALA A 43 2.32 10.80 -2.79
N PHE A 44 1.33 11.69 -2.78
CA PHE A 44 -0.06 11.40 -3.15
C PHE A 44 -0.47 12.07 -4.46
N ASN A 45 0.48 12.68 -5.19
CA ASN A 45 0.20 13.31 -6.47
C ASN A 45 -0.01 12.25 -7.57
N THR A 46 -1.18 12.27 -8.22
CA THR A 46 -1.58 11.33 -9.27
C THR A 46 -0.59 11.25 -10.44
N THR A 47 0.10 12.34 -10.77
CA THR A 47 1.14 12.35 -11.81
C THR A 47 2.37 11.53 -11.42
N ASN A 48 2.76 11.54 -10.14
CA ASN A 48 3.89 10.76 -9.64
C ASN A 48 3.55 9.26 -9.57
N TRP A 49 2.29 8.93 -9.26
CA TRP A 49 1.80 7.55 -9.29
C TRP A 49 1.85 6.95 -10.68
N GLN A 50 1.61 7.73 -11.75
CA GLN A 50 1.83 7.27 -13.12
C GLN A 50 3.29 6.91 -13.40
N GLN A 51 4.26 7.64 -12.84
CA GLN A 51 5.67 7.30 -12.97
C GLN A 51 6.02 6.01 -12.20
N VAL A 52 5.52 5.83 -10.97
CA VAL A 52 5.70 4.60 -10.19
C VAL A 52 5.11 3.39 -10.93
N LEU A 53 3.91 3.53 -11.50
CA LEU A 53 3.26 2.47 -12.28
C LEU A 53 4.00 2.17 -13.59
N ASN A 54 4.65 3.16 -14.20
CA ASN A 54 5.50 2.95 -15.36
C ASN A 54 6.80 2.21 -15.03
N ILE A 55 7.34 2.33 -13.81
CA ILE A 55 8.52 1.56 -13.36
C ILE A 55 8.16 0.07 -13.16
N LEU A 56 6.92 -0.21 -12.76
CA LEU A 56 6.42 -1.57 -12.53
C LEU A 56 5.96 -2.28 -13.82
N LYS A 57 5.99 -1.58 -14.96
CA LYS A 57 5.59 -2.09 -16.27
C LYS A 57 6.79 -2.67 -17.01
#